data_AF-A0A2S9YPX3-F1
#
_entry.id   AF-A0A2S9YPX3-F1
#
_cell.length_a   1.000
_cell.length_b   1.000
_cell.length_c   1.000
_cell.angle_alpha   90.00
_cell.angle_beta   90.00
_cell.angle_gamma   90.00
#
_symmetry.space_group_name_H-M   'P 1'
#
loop_
_entity.id
_entity.type
_entity.pdbx_description
1 polymer ?
#
loop_
_entity_poly.entity_id
_entity_poly.type
_entity_poly.pdbx_seq_one_letter_code
_entity_poly.pdbx_strand_id
1 'polypeptide(L)'
;MSRLLQHHQLSLISLAALAFVTFGCTDDTDNSPFMTMGDTGDGDGDGDTTGDGDTTGDGDGDGDTTGEGDGDGDGDGDGDGDGDGDGDGDGDPSPLCGNGVVDPGEECDVGNETMHCDGDCTYAACGDGYHNMLSEECDDGNVQNDDGCIGACVLNVCGDGVLWVGTEECDDANMIDTDACRSDCSLPFCGDGVIWEGMETCEDLNMVDDDACTNACQVASCGDGILWAGMEVCDDGNLDDTDACPGSCEPAYCGDGYALADVEECDDGNNVDDDFCMNDCTSNGWYDDFESNNLLTLPWSSDGSAMWATNATQPHEGLYGAASGTITHSQSTNLQVTLAVPQAGVVSFWYRVSSETSYDYLRFYIDNVQQGNGWSGNLPWAQASFAVGAGNHTFRWTYSKDGSVNSNSDKVWIDEVYIGIAP
;
A
#
# COMPACT_ATOMS: atom_id res chain seq x y z
N MET A 1 55.69 35.43 -32.87
CA MET A 1 55.02 34.25 -33.46
C MET A 1 54.14 33.68 -32.36
N SER A 2 52.99 34.31 -32.10
CA SER A 2 51.68 34.01 -32.70
C SER A 2 51.14 32.63 -32.35
N ARG A 3 50.18 32.58 -31.40
CA ARG A 3 48.85 31.94 -31.47
C ARG A 3 48.21 32.07 -30.08
N LEU A 4 47.31 33.03 -29.85
CA LEU A 4 45.85 33.07 -30.14
C LEU A 4 45.02 32.03 -29.36
N LEU A 5 44.19 32.57 -28.44
CA LEU A 5 42.80 32.25 -28.03
C LEU A 5 42.48 30.83 -27.51
N GLN A 6 41.56 30.59 -26.57
CA GLN A 6 40.32 31.33 -26.27
C GLN A 6 39.81 30.99 -24.85
N HIS A 7 39.24 31.99 -24.18
CA HIS A 7 38.41 31.87 -22.98
C HIS A 7 37.09 31.15 -23.28
N HIS A 8 36.65 30.26 -22.40
CA HIS A 8 35.24 29.89 -22.25
C HIS A 8 34.71 30.43 -20.92
N GLN A 9 33.73 31.33 -21.03
CA GLN A 9 32.94 31.86 -19.92
C GLN A 9 31.83 30.86 -19.57
N LEU A 10 31.63 30.60 -18.27
CA LEU A 10 30.43 29.96 -17.75
C LEU A 10 29.26 30.96 -17.86
N SER A 11 28.19 30.55 -18.55
CA SER A 11 26.92 31.27 -18.56
C SER A 11 26.01 30.67 -17.47
N LEU A 12 25.59 31.51 -16.54
CA LEU A 12 24.50 31.25 -15.60
C LEU A 12 23.19 31.06 -16.37
N ILE A 13 22.45 29.99 -16.06
CA ILE A 13 21.05 29.82 -16.49
C ILE A 13 20.16 30.24 -15.31
N SER A 14 19.36 31.27 -15.55
CA SER A 14 18.37 31.83 -14.65
C SER A 14 17.08 31.02 -14.76
N LEU A 15 16.61 30.42 -13.66
CA LEU A 15 15.32 29.74 -13.59
C LEU A 15 14.23 30.80 -13.30
N ALA A 16 13.37 31.05 -14.27
CA ALA A 16 12.21 31.92 -14.12
C ALA A 16 10.98 31.08 -13.75
N ALA A 17 10.36 31.40 -12.61
CA ALA A 17 9.12 30.82 -12.12
C ALA A 17 7.94 31.16 -13.06
N LEU A 18 7.15 30.14 -13.40
CA LEU A 18 5.91 30.28 -14.16
C LEU A 18 4.75 30.55 -13.19
N ALA A 19 4.19 31.76 -13.25
CA ALA A 19 2.99 32.14 -12.52
C ALA A 19 1.74 31.69 -13.29
N PHE A 20 0.88 30.88 -12.67
CA PHE A 20 -0.47 30.59 -13.15
C PHE A 20 -1.37 31.81 -12.91
N VAL A 21 -1.93 32.36 -13.98
CA VAL A 21 -2.97 33.39 -13.93
C VAL A 21 -4.33 32.70 -13.94
N THR A 22 -5.02 32.78 -12.81
CA THR A 22 -6.45 32.48 -12.68
C THR A 22 -7.26 33.61 -13.33
N PHE A 23 -8.12 33.28 -14.29
CA PHE A 23 -9.25 34.12 -14.66
C PHE A 23 -10.47 33.70 -13.84
N GLY A 24 -10.88 34.57 -12.92
CA GLY A 24 -12.24 34.56 -12.38
C GLY A 24 -13.14 35.49 -13.19
N CYS A 25 -14.44 35.21 -13.17
CA CYS A 25 -15.54 36.17 -13.03
C CYS A 25 -16.81 35.36 -12.68
N THR A 26 -17.32 35.49 -11.44
CA THR A 26 -18.56 36.21 -11.02
C THR A 26 -19.83 35.48 -11.45
N ASP A 27 -20.85 35.23 -10.65
CA ASP A 27 -21.56 35.92 -9.56
C ASP A 27 -22.49 34.83 -8.94
N ASP A 28 -23.18 34.89 -7.81
CA ASP A 28 -23.24 35.68 -6.58
C ASP A 28 -24.51 35.13 -5.86
N THR A 29 -24.60 35.24 -4.53
CA THR A 29 -25.82 35.04 -3.68
C THR A 29 -26.36 33.59 -3.56
N ASP A 30 -26.76 33.02 -2.41
CA ASP A 30 -27.28 33.57 -1.17
C ASP A 30 -27.06 32.61 0.04
N ASN A 31 -26.66 33.21 1.15
CA ASN A 31 -27.23 33.13 2.49
C ASN A 31 -27.98 31.85 2.97
N SER A 32 -27.50 31.32 4.09
CA SER A 32 -28.07 30.27 4.99
C SER A 32 -29.47 30.63 5.51
N PRO A 33 -30.31 29.72 6.11
CA PRO A 33 -29.94 28.97 7.33
C PRO A 33 -30.67 27.63 7.67
N PHE A 34 -30.05 26.82 8.55
CA PHE A 34 -30.56 26.26 9.83
C PHE A 34 -31.99 25.66 10.00
N MET A 35 -32.03 24.48 10.69
CA MET A 35 -33.10 23.82 11.50
C MET A 35 -33.88 22.60 10.95
N THR A 36 -33.44 21.42 11.44
CA THR A 36 -34.15 20.39 12.23
C THR A 36 -35.50 19.76 11.84
N MET A 37 -35.52 18.43 12.08
CA MET A 37 -36.59 17.52 12.56
C MET A 37 -37.62 16.93 11.57
N GLY A 38 -37.59 15.58 11.48
CA GLY A 38 -38.76 14.75 11.81
C GLY A 38 -39.44 13.96 10.67
N ASP A 39 -39.15 12.66 10.61
CA ASP A 39 -40.07 11.56 11.01
C ASP A 39 -40.35 10.42 10.00
N THR A 40 -40.26 9.20 10.56
CA THR A 40 -40.93 7.90 10.27
C THR A 40 -40.76 7.08 8.97
N GLY A 41 -40.48 5.78 9.18
CA GLY A 41 -40.92 4.63 8.35
C GLY A 41 -39.81 3.58 8.11
N ASP A 42 -39.52 2.69 9.08
CA ASP A 42 -39.93 1.25 9.14
C ASP A 42 -39.37 0.39 7.97
N GLY A 43 -38.33 -0.43 8.17
CA GLY A 43 -38.39 -1.87 8.53
C GLY A 43 -38.03 -2.70 7.28
N ASP A 44 -37.32 -3.84 7.24
CA ASP A 44 -36.70 -4.82 8.16
C ASP A 44 -35.49 -5.41 7.36
N GLY A 45 -34.34 -5.80 7.93
CA GLY A 45 -34.11 -7.11 8.57
C GLY A 45 -34.43 -8.26 7.59
N ASP A 46 -33.54 -9.13 7.11
CA ASP A 46 -32.51 -9.96 7.76
C ASP A 46 -31.59 -10.52 6.63
N GLY A 47 -30.29 -10.79 6.74
CA GLY A 47 -29.46 -11.07 7.91
C GLY A 47 -29.52 -12.55 8.30
N ASP A 48 -28.80 -13.44 7.61
CA ASP A 48 -28.22 -14.59 8.33
C ASP A 48 -26.98 -15.20 7.68
N THR A 49 -26.06 -15.55 8.56
CA THR A 49 -24.75 -16.18 8.35
C THR A 49 -24.73 -17.54 9.06
N THR A 50 -23.68 -18.34 8.79
CA THR A 50 -23.28 -19.58 9.49
C THR A 50 -24.13 -20.82 9.16
N GLY A 51 -23.64 -22.05 9.09
CA GLY A 51 -22.38 -22.67 9.49
C GLY A 51 -22.65 -24.16 9.79
N ASP A 52 -21.70 -25.01 9.40
CA ASP A 52 -21.39 -26.36 9.91
C ASP A 52 -22.30 -27.58 9.61
N GLY A 53 -21.65 -28.63 9.09
CA GLY A 53 -21.53 -29.90 9.85
C GLY A 53 -22.26 -31.15 9.34
N ASP A 54 -21.50 -31.98 8.60
CA ASP A 54 -21.30 -33.43 8.80
C ASP A 54 -22.50 -34.41 8.88
N THR A 55 -22.52 -35.45 8.03
CA THR A 55 -22.40 -36.88 8.43
C THR A 55 -22.72 -37.88 7.30
N THR A 56 -22.00 -38.99 7.38
CA THR A 56 -22.01 -40.22 6.57
C THR A 56 -23.17 -41.17 6.94
N GLY A 57 -23.52 -42.12 6.05
CA GLY A 57 -24.18 -43.37 6.48
C GLY A 57 -25.13 -44.04 5.47
N ASP A 58 -24.83 -45.30 5.16
CA ASP A 58 -25.46 -46.23 4.21
C ASP A 58 -26.88 -46.72 4.57
N GLY A 59 -27.58 -47.36 3.61
CA GLY A 59 -28.55 -48.43 3.95
C GLY A 59 -29.67 -48.71 2.94
N ASP A 60 -29.59 -49.88 2.30
CA ASP A 60 -30.58 -50.53 1.42
C ASP A 60 -31.96 -50.79 2.07
N GLY A 61 -32.99 -50.96 1.23
CA GLY A 61 -34.27 -51.55 1.66
C GLY A 61 -35.27 -51.78 0.53
N ASP A 62 -35.28 -53.00 -0.02
CA ASP A 62 -36.33 -53.54 -0.89
C ASP A 62 -37.70 -53.59 -0.18
N GLY A 63 -38.77 -53.30 -0.93
CA GLY A 63 -40.15 -53.38 -0.45
C GLY A 63 -41.16 -53.50 -1.58
N ASP A 64 -41.29 -54.72 -2.11
CA ASP A 64 -42.36 -55.14 -3.01
C ASP A 64 -43.73 -55.20 -2.28
N THR A 65 -44.80 -55.17 -3.07
CA THR A 65 -46.20 -55.60 -2.80
C THR A 65 -47.36 -54.57 -2.78
N THR A 66 -48.25 -54.81 -3.76
CA THR A 66 -49.74 -54.78 -3.76
C THR A 66 -50.50 -53.52 -4.15
N GLY A 67 -51.38 -53.69 -5.16
CA GLY A 67 -52.56 -52.83 -5.34
C GLY A 67 -53.19 -52.86 -6.74
N GLU A 68 -53.78 -53.98 -7.13
CA GLU A 68 -54.63 -54.12 -8.33
C GLU A 68 -55.90 -53.25 -8.28
N GLY A 69 -56.41 -52.89 -9.46
CA GLY A 69 -57.68 -52.19 -9.64
C GLY A 69 -58.21 -52.33 -11.06
N ASP A 70 -58.74 -53.51 -11.37
CA ASP A 70 -59.50 -53.80 -12.59
C ASP A 70 -60.87 -53.10 -12.57
N GLY A 71 -61.25 -52.55 -13.72
CA GLY A 71 -62.57 -52.00 -13.99
C GLY A 71 -63.11 -52.53 -15.31
N ASP A 72 -63.87 -53.62 -15.21
CA ASP A 72 -64.64 -54.21 -16.31
C ASP A 72 -65.73 -53.26 -16.81
N GLY A 73 -65.80 -53.07 -18.12
CA GLY A 73 -66.85 -52.34 -18.82
C GLY A 73 -67.24 -53.07 -20.09
N ASP A 74 -68.13 -54.06 -19.95
CA ASP A 74 -68.78 -54.76 -21.05
C ASP A 74 -69.67 -53.79 -21.86
N GLY A 75 -69.40 -53.70 -23.15
CA GLY A 75 -70.19 -52.95 -24.12
C GLY A 75 -70.29 -53.72 -25.43
N ASP A 76 -71.19 -54.69 -25.47
CA ASP A 76 -71.60 -55.39 -26.69
C ASP A 76 -72.28 -54.41 -27.66
N GLY A 77 -71.69 -54.28 -28.84
CA GLY A 77 -72.24 -53.51 -29.96
C GLY A 77 -71.97 -54.24 -31.26
N ASP A 78 -72.83 -55.22 -31.56
CA ASP A 78 -72.89 -55.89 -32.86
C ASP A 78 -73.19 -54.87 -33.97
N GLY A 79 -72.26 -54.76 -34.92
CA GLY A 79 -72.39 -53.97 -36.14
C GLY A 79 -71.77 -54.71 -37.30
N ASP A 80 -72.49 -55.69 -37.83
CA ASP A 80 -72.18 -56.36 -39.09
C ASP A 80 -72.16 -55.32 -40.23
N GLY A 81 -70.98 -55.14 -40.80
CA GLY A 81 -70.73 -54.33 -41.99
C GLY A 81 -69.75 -55.04 -42.90
N ASP A 82 -70.24 -56.04 -43.62
CA ASP A 82 -69.53 -56.67 -44.72
C ASP A 82 -69.18 -55.61 -45.79
N GLY A 83 -67.89 -55.36 -45.93
CA GLY A 83 -67.30 -54.52 -46.96
C GLY A 83 -66.03 -55.15 -47.48
N ASP A 84 -66.18 -56.22 -48.27
CA ASP A 84 -65.13 -56.74 -49.12
C ASP A 84 -64.70 -55.65 -50.11
N GLY A 85 -63.48 -55.15 -49.92
CA GLY A 85 -62.80 -54.22 -50.82
C GLY A 85 -61.34 -54.61 -50.92
N ASP A 86 -61.04 -55.51 -51.84
CA ASP A 86 -59.69 -55.74 -52.35
C ASP A 86 -59.19 -54.49 -53.09
N GLY A 87 -57.94 -54.09 -52.82
CA GLY A 87 -57.19 -53.07 -53.59
C GLY A 87 -57.26 -51.68 -52.97
N ASP A 88 -56.17 -50.98 -52.67
CA ASP A 88 -54.79 -51.15 -53.11
C ASP A 88 -53.86 -50.82 -51.94
N GLY A 89 -52.79 -51.60 -51.83
CA GLY A 89 -51.59 -51.17 -51.14
C GLY A 89 -50.94 -50.04 -51.92
N ASP A 90 -51.59 -48.89 -51.95
CA ASP A 90 -50.91 -47.62 -52.11
C ASP A 90 -50.48 -47.24 -50.69
N GLY A 91 -49.44 -47.94 -50.21
CA GLY A 91 -48.55 -47.31 -49.26
C GLY A 91 -48.11 -46.05 -49.99
N ASP A 92 -48.73 -44.92 -49.64
CA ASP A 92 -48.18 -43.61 -49.90
C ASP A 92 -46.70 -43.76 -49.60
N PRO A 93 -45.80 -43.69 -50.61
CA PRO A 93 -44.40 -43.86 -50.34
C PRO A 93 -44.10 -42.79 -49.31
N SER A 94 -43.86 -43.20 -48.05
CA SER A 94 -43.51 -42.28 -46.98
C SER A 94 -42.48 -41.32 -47.56
N PRO A 95 -42.68 -40.00 -47.47
CA PRO A 95 -41.84 -39.02 -48.16
C PRO A 95 -40.37 -39.45 -48.03
N LEU A 96 -39.79 -39.83 -49.16
CA LEU A 96 -38.47 -40.45 -49.22
C LEU A 96 -37.49 -39.35 -49.55
N CYS A 97 -36.86 -38.81 -48.51
CA CYS A 97 -35.76 -37.88 -48.64
C CYS A 97 -34.68 -38.44 -49.61
N GLY A 98 -34.29 -37.63 -50.59
CA GLY A 98 -33.37 -37.93 -51.67
C GLY A 98 -33.99 -38.48 -52.95
N ASN A 99 -35.28 -38.28 -53.22
CA ASN A 99 -35.96 -38.84 -54.40
C ASN A 99 -35.98 -37.92 -55.65
N GLY A 100 -35.53 -36.67 -55.49
CA GLY A 100 -35.50 -35.62 -56.50
C GLY A 100 -36.77 -34.75 -56.59
N VAL A 101 -37.73 -34.89 -55.68
CA VAL A 101 -38.97 -34.10 -55.52
C VAL A 101 -39.18 -33.73 -54.05
N VAL A 102 -39.27 -32.42 -53.75
CA VAL A 102 -39.62 -31.93 -52.39
C VAL A 102 -41.06 -32.32 -52.05
N ASP A 103 -41.21 -33.29 -51.15
CA ASP A 103 -42.48 -33.83 -50.69
C ASP A 103 -43.05 -33.04 -49.49
N PRO A 104 -44.36 -33.17 -49.15
CA PRO A 104 -44.94 -32.48 -47.99
C PRO A 104 -44.26 -32.89 -46.67
N GLY A 105 -43.57 -31.93 -46.05
CA GLY A 105 -42.80 -32.15 -44.82
C GLY A 105 -41.29 -32.02 -45.02
N GLU A 106 -40.83 -31.97 -46.26
CA GLU A 106 -39.43 -31.70 -46.64
C GLU A 106 -39.23 -30.22 -46.99
N GLU A 107 -38.04 -29.69 -46.70
CA GLU A 107 -37.63 -28.33 -47.04
C GLU A 107 -36.76 -28.29 -48.31
N CYS A 108 -36.07 -29.39 -48.58
CA CYS A 108 -35.24 -29.70 -49.73
C CYS A 108 -35.29 -31.22 -50.01
N ASP A 109 -34.69 -31.73 -51.09
CA ASP A 109 -34.80 -33.18 -51.41
C ASP A 109 -33.55 -33.75 -52.10
N VAL A 110 -32.39 -33.60 -51.45
CA VAL A 110 -31.12 -34.15 -51.95
C VAL A 110 -30.77 -35.49 -51.28
N GLY A 111 -31.21 -35.71 -50.04
CA GLY A 111 -30.96 -36.94 -49.28
C GLY A 111 -29.51 -37.18 -48.92
N ASN A 112 -28.70 -36.12 -48.90
CA ASN A 112 -27.34 -36.08 -48.39
C ASN A 112 -26.98 -34.65 -47.97
N GLU A 113 -25.90 -34.53 -47.19
CA GLU A 113 -25.40 -33.27 -46.67
C GLU A 113 -24.82 -32.41 -47.81
N THR A 114 -25.42 -31.25 -48.04
CA THR A 114 -25.01 -30.27 -49.03
C THR A 114 -25.05 -28.87 -48.45
N MET A 115 -24.50 -27.88 -49.16
CA MET A 115 -24.55 -26.46 -48.77
C MET A 115 -25.97 -25.92 -48.46
N HIS A 116 -27.05 -26.60 -48.85
CA HIS A 116 -28.42 -26.11 -48.70
C HIS A 116 -29.41 -27.15 -48.17
N CYS A 117 -28.98 -28.38 -47.89
CA CYS A 117 -29.88 -29.49 -47.59
C CYS A 117 -29.16 -30.54 -46.74
N ASP A 118 -29.80 -30.95 -45.67
CA ASP A 118 -29.31 -32.00 -44.78
C ASP A 118 -29.68 -33.40 -45.28
N GLY A 119 -29.08 -34.41 -44.66
CA GLY A 119 -29.34 -35.82 -44.96
C GLY A 119 -30.78 -36.28 -44.66
N ASP A 120 -31.54 -35.51 -43.87
CA ASP A 120 -32.94 -35.76 -43.53
C ASP A 120 -33.93 -34.78 -44.21
N CYS A 121 -33.44 -33.99 -45.18
CA CYS A 121 -34.23 -33.07 -46.00
C CYS A 121 -34.77 -31.82 -45.29
N THR A 122 -34.11 -31.40 -44.20
CA THR A 122 -34.19 -30.02 -43.69
C THR A 122 -33.19 -29.08 -44.38
N TYR A 123 -33.39 -27.77 -44.26
CA TYR A 123 -32.39 -26.82 -44.71
C TYR A 123 -31.16 -26.85 -43.81
N ALA A 124 -30.00 -27.03 -44.45
CA ALA A 124 -28.70 -26.86 -43.81
C ALA A 124 -28.64 -25.54 -43.02
N ALA A 125 -28.49 -25.65 -41.71
CA ALA A 125 -28.44 -24.54 -40.79
C ALA A 125 -27.45 -24.80 -39.67
N CYS A 126 -26.67 -23.78 -39.33
CA CYS A 126 -25.70 -23.94 -38.26
C CYS A 126 -26.36 -24.31 -36.93
N GLY A 127 -25.88 -25.40 -36.32
CA GLY A 127 -26.35 -25.90 -35.03
C GLY A 127 -27.54 -26.84 -35.13
N ASP A 128 -27.79 -27.45 -36.29
CA ASP A 128 -28.88 -28.40 -36.50
C ASP A 128 -28.47 -29.87 -36.25
N GLY A 129 -27.18 -30.12 -36.01
CA GLY A 129 -26.60 -31.45 -35.77
C GLY A 129 -26.04 -32.11 -37.03
N TYR A 130 -26.11 -31.46 -38.19
CA TYR A 130 -25.61 -31.94 -39.47
C TYR A 130 -24.44 -31.09 -39.96
N HIS A 131 -23.23 -31.65 -39.90
CA HIS A 131 -22.04 -30.94 -40.38
C HIS A 131 -21.98 -30.92 -41.93
N ASN A 132 -22.48 -29.83 -42.50
CA ASN A 132 -22.50 -29.62 -43.94
C ASN A 132 -21.14 -29.08 -44.42
N MET A 133 -20.17 -29.97 -44.67
CA MET A 133 -18.75 -29.69 -45.02
C MET A 133 -18.50 -28.66 -46.16
N LEU A 134 -19.52 -28.28 -46.93
CA LEU A 134 -19.42 -27.28 -48.02
C LEU A 134 -19.93 -25.89 -47.62
N SER A 135 -20.66 -25.77 -46.50
CA SER A 135 -21.17 -24.52 -45.93
C SER A 135 -20.61 -24.22 -44.54
N GLU A 136 -20.19 -25.24 -43.79
CA GLU A 136 -19.85 -25.17 -42.36
C GLU A 136 -18.47 -25.80 -42.11
N GLU A 137 -17.73 -25.26 -41.14
CA GLU A 137 -16.44 -25.80 -40.69
C GLU A 137 -16.60 -26.75 -39.50
N CYS A 138 -17.69 -26.60 -38.74
CA CYS A 138 -18.07 -27.45 -37.63
C CYS A 138 -19.61 -27.36 -37.43
N ASP A 139 -20.20 -28.33 -36.73
CA ASP A 139 -21.56 -28.28 -36.19
C ASP A 139 -21.61 -29.09 -34.89
N ASP A 140 -21.99 -28.45 -33.78
CA ASP A 140 -22.10 -29.06 -32.45
C ASP A 140 -23.56 -29.23 -31.99
N GLY A 141 -24.50 -29.10 -32.92
CA GLY A 141 -25.93 -29.31 -32.69
C GLY A 141 -26.62 -28.18 -31.92
N ASN A 142 -25.99 -27.01 -31.78
CA ASN A 142 -26.67 -25.81 -31.29
C ASN A 142 -26.00 -24.49 -31.76
N VAL A 143 -26.49 -23.34 -31.26
CA VAL A 143 -26.04 -22.00 -31.69
C VAL A 143 -25.33 -21.21 -30.59
N GLN A 144 -24.98 -21.87 -29.49
CA GLN A 144 -24.10 -21.27 -28.48
C GLN A 144 -22.71 -21.15 -29.06
N ASN A 145 -21.94 -20.17 -28.58
CA ASN A 145 -20.62 -19.90 -29.14
C ASN A 145 -19.49 -20.49 -28.29
N ASP A 146 -19.80 -20.97 -27.09
CA ASP A 146 -18.86 -21.30 -26.04
C ASP A 146 -18.66 -22.81 -25.83
N ASP A 147 -19.18 -23.67 -26.72
CA ASP A 147 -19.17 -25.13 -26.58
C ASP A 147 -18.63 -25.94 -27.78
N GLY A 148 -18.04 -25.28 -28.77
CA GLY A 148 -17.20 -25.95 -29.79
C GLY A 148 -17.31 -25.34 -31.19
N CYS A 149 -18.48 -24.83 -31.53
CA CYS A 149 -18.70 -23.98 -32.69
C CYS A 149 -19.16 -22.59 -32.25
N ILE A 150 -18.80 -21.57 -33.02
CA ILE A 150 -19.53 -20.30 -32.95
C ILE A 150 -20.73 -20.35 -33.90
N GLY A 151 -21.80 -19.59 -33.65
CA GLY A 151 -23.07 -19.61 -34.39
C GLY A 151 -23.01 -19.19 -35.87
N ALA A 152 -21.81 -19.07 -36.44
CA ALA A 152 -21.53 -19.00 -37.87
C ALA A 152 -20.95 -20.32 -38.42
N CYS A 153 -20.95 -21.39 -37.61
CA CYS A 153 -20.38 -22.71 -37.88
C CYS A 153 -18.90 -22.64 -38.28
N VAL A 154 -18.18 -21.85 -37.49
CA VAL A 154 -16.73 -21.76 -37.47
C VAL A 154 -16.26 -22.36 -36.16
N LEU A 155 -15.15 -23.08 -36.21
CA LEU A 155 -14.57 -23.70 -35.01
C LEU A 155 -14.23 -22.61 -34.00
N ASN A 156 -14.66 -22.80 -32.75
CA ASN A 156 -14.18 -21.95 -31.65
C ASN A 156 -12.68 -22.25 -31.44
N VAL A 157 -11.83 -21.22 -31.57
CA VAL A 157 -10.39 -21.33 -31.45
C VAL A 157 -9.81 -20.20 -30.63
N CYS A 158 -8.79 -20.53 -29.84
CA CYS A 158 -7.98 -19.57 -29.11
C CYS A 158 -7.61 -18.32 -29.92
N GLY A 159 -7.94 -17.16 -29.34
CA GLY A 159 -7.70 -15.84 -29.91
C GLY A 159 -8.78 -15.35 -30.87
N ASP A 160 -9.97 -15.97 -30.90
CA ASP A 160 -11.08 -15.56 -31.77
C ASP A 160 -12.07 -14.57 -31.10
N GLY A 161 -11.89 -14.33 -29.81
CA GLY A 161 -12.73 -13.44 -28.99
C GLY A 161 -13.85 -14.15 -28.24
N VAL A 162 -13.92 -15.49 -28.28
CA VAL A 162 -14.96 -16.29 -27.64
C VAL A 162 -14.37 -17.45 -26.84
N LEU A 163 -14.49 -17.37 -25.52
CA LEU A 163 -14.05 -18.43 -24.61
C LEU A 163 -14.76 -19.77 -24.86
N TRP A 164 -14.01 -20.83 -25.22
CA TRP A 164 -14.53 -22.20 -25.25
C TRP A 164 -14.57 -22.83 -23.85
N VAL A 165 -15.74 -22.81 -23.20
CA VAL A 165 -15.91 -23.25 -21.82
C VAL A 165 -15.55 -24.73 -21.65
N GLY A 166 -14.60 -24.99 -20.75
CA GLY A 166 -14.13 -26.33 -20.43
C GLY A 166 -12.99 -26.83 -21.32
N THR A 167 -12.61 -26.08 -22.36
CA THR A 167 -11.42 -26.32 -23.19
C THR A 167 -10.38 -25.23 -23.00
N GLU A 168 -10.80 -23.96 -22.96
CA GLU A 168 -9.95 -22.78 -22.80
C GLU A 168 -10.16 -22.15 -21.42
N GLU A 169 -9.08 -21.61 -20.84
CA GLU A 169 -9.14 -20.87 -19.56
C GLU A 169 -9.37 -19.37 -19.77
N CYS A 170 -8.98 -18.85 -20.93
CA CYS A 170 -9.13 -17.45 -21.35
C CYS A 170 -9.22 -17.35 -22.87
N ASP A 171 -9.67 -16.20 -23.38
CA ASP A 171 -9.54 -15.77 -24.77
C ASP A 171 -9.53 -14.23 -24.79
N ASP A 172 -8.51 -13.62 -25.41
CA ASP A 172 -8.37 -12.16 -25.53
C ASP A 172 -8.34 -11.65 -26.99
N ALA A 173 -8.97 -12.40 -27.89
CA ALA A 173 -9.14 -12.09 -29.30
C ALA A 173 -7.83 -11.91 -30.09
N ASN A 174 -6.72 -12.44 -29.57
CA ASN A 174 -5.45 -12.46 -30.29
C ASN A 174 -4.54 -13.65 -29.86
N MET A 175 -3.32 -13.71 -30.40
CA MET A 175 -2.38 -14.82 -30.19
C MET A 175 -1.02 -14.32 -29.69
N ILE A 176 -1.03 -13.29 -28.84
CA ILE A 176 0.17 -12.68 -28.26
C ILE A 176 0.39 -13.29 -26.88
N ASP A 177 1.52 -13.96 -26.67
CA ASP A 177 1.83 -14.59 -25.36
C ASP A 177 2.18 -13.59 -24.24
N THR A 178 1.83 -12.31 -24.33
CA THR A 178 2.29 -11.28 -23.38
C THR A 178 1.21 -10.32 -22.90
N ASP A 179 -0.06 -10.57 -23.22
CA ASP A 179 -1.23 -9.83 -22.73
C ASP A 179 -2.22 -10.68 -21.91
N ALA A 180 -3.52 -10.66 -22.17
CA ALA A 180 -4.47 -11.18 -21.18
C ALA A 180 -4.59 -12.72 -21.20
N CYS A 181 -4.16 -13.34 -22.30
CA CYS A 181 -4.24 -14.78 -22.50
C CYS A 181 -3.03 -15.29 -23.28
N ARG A 182 -2.53 -16.49 -22.94
CA ARG A 182 -1.49 -17.14 -23.75
C ARG A 182 -2.04 -17.65 -25.08
N SER A 183 -1.18 -17.83 -26.07
CA SER A 183 -1.56 -18.42 -27.38
C SER A 183 -1.96 -19.90 -27.32
N ASP A 184 -1.84 -20.54 -26.16
CA ASP A 184 -2.39 -21.87 -25.87
C ASP A 184 -3.66 -21.83 -25.00
N CYS A 185 -4.24 -20.63 -24.82
CA CYS A 185 -5.46 -20.37 -24.05
C CYS A 185 -5.41 -20.84 -22.59
N SER A 186 -4.21 -20.80 -22.02
CA SER A 186 -4.00 -20.90 -20.58
C SER A 186 -3.83 -19.51 -19.97
N LEU A 187 -4.27 -19.37 -18.72
CA LEU A 187 -4.06 -18.12 -17.99
C LEU A 187 -2.56 -17.92 -17.70
N PRO A 188 -2.09 -16.65 -17.74
CA PRO A 188 -0.75 -16.32 -17.28
C PRO A 188 -0.59 -16.64 -15.78
N PHE A 189 0.63 -16.99 -15.37
CA PHE A 189 0.95 -17.25 -13.97
C PHE A 189 2.40 -16.85 -13.66
N CYS A 190 2.66 -16.46 -12.41
CA CYS A 190 4.00 -16.14 -11.94
C CYS A 190 4.99 -17.28 -12.18
N GLY A 191 6.21 -16.97 -12.57
CA GLY A 191 7.26 -17.95 -12.73
C GLY A 191 7.20 -18.69 -14.07
N ASP A 192 6.35 -18.26 -15.00
CA ASP A 192 6.24 -18.84 -16.34
C ASP A 192 7.29 -18.30 -17.33
N GLY A 193 8.09 -17.32 -16.91
CA GLY A 193 9.14 -16.69 -17.69
C GLY A 193 8.72 -15.48 -18.52
N VAL A 194 7.50 -14.97 -18.32
CA VAL A 194 6.98 -13.79 -19.01
C VAL A 194 6.50 -12.75 -18.00
N ILE A 195 6.84 -11.47 -18.22
CA ILE A 195 6.27 -10.37 -17.42
C ILE A 195 4.98 -9.89 -18.10
N TRP A 196 3.86 -10.05 -17.41
CA TRP A 196 2.53 -9.71 -17.92
C TRP A 196 2.12 -8.27 -17.55
N GLU A 197 2.03 -7.39 -18.56
CA GLU A 197 1.81 -5.96 -18.34
C GLU A 197 0.49 -5.69 -17.59
N GLY A 198 0.60 -5.07 -16.41
CA GLY A 198 -0.55 -4.71 -15.58
C GLY A 198 -1.08 -5.82 -14.67
N MET A 199 -0.56 -7.05 -14.79
CA MET A 199 -0.85 -8.16 -13.86
C MET A 199 0.32 -8.43 -12.93
N GLU A 200 1.55 -8.29 -13.43
CA GLU A 200 2.77 -8.62 -12.71
C GLU A 200 3.81 -7.49 -12.81
N THR A 201 4.64 -7.35 -11.79
CA THR A 201 5.71 -6.33 -11.77
C THR A 201 7.10 -6.93 -11.92
N CYS A 202 7.23 -8.24 -11.76
CA CYS A 202 8.48 -8.98 -11.80
C CYS A 202 8.25 -10.44 -12.21
N GLU A 203 9.32 -11.11 -12.62
CA GLU A 203 9.35 -12.51 -13.02
C GLU A 203 10.74 -13.10 -12.77
N ASP A 204 10.84 -14.25 -12.10
CA ASP A 204 12.11 -14.90 -11.75
C ASP A 204 12.14 -16.43 -12.01
N LEU A 205 11.26 -16.90 -12.89
CA LEU A 205 11.20 -18.25 -13.46
C LEU A 205 10.78 -19.34 -12.49
N ASN A 206 10.26 -18.98 -11.32
CA ASN A 206 9.82 -19.94 -10.33
C ASN A 206 8.68 -19.41 -9.43
N MET A 207 8.22 -20.27 -8.50
CA MET A 207 7.14 -19.99 -7.55
C MET A 207 7.65 -20.21 -6.12
N VAL A 208 8.76 -19.56 -5.80
CA VAL A 208 9.35 -19.54 -4.46
C VAL A 208 9.16 -18.12 -3.94
N ASP A 209 8.67 -17.97 -2.71
CA ASP A 209 8.40 -16.64 -2.15
C ASP A 209 9.67 -15.92 -1.67
N ASP A 210 10.75 -16.65 -1.38
CA ASP A 210 11.94 -16.14 -0.70
C ASP A 210 13.08 -15.71 -1.64
N ASP A 211 12.81 -15.46 -2.93
CA ASP A 211 13.78 -14.93 -3.89
C ASP A 211 13.31 -13.64 -4.57
N ALA A 212 13.60 -13.42 -5.86
CA ALA A 212 13.53 -12.08 -6.44
C ALA A 212 12.09 -11.59 -6.63
N CYS A 213 11.15 -12.53 -6.72
CA CYS A 213 9.73 -12.30 -6.83
C CYS A 213 8.97 -13.11 -5.80
N THR A 214 7.97 -12.49 -5.18
CA THR A 214 6.97 -13.23 -4.42
C THR A 214 6.06 -14.02 -5.36
N ASN A 215 5.37 -15.03 -4.84
CA ASN A 215 4.32 -15.79 -5.52
C ASN A 215 3.10 -14.93 -5.92
N ALA A 216 3.05 -13.66 -5.49
CA ALA A 216 2.10 -12.66 -5.92
C ALA A 216 2.64 -11.74 -7.05
N CYS A 217 3.78 -12.10 -7.64
CA CYS A 217 4.47 -11.37 -8.71
C CYS A 217 4.77 -9.91 -8.39
N GLN A 218 5.03 -9.69 -7.11
CA GLN A 218 5.58 -8.44 -6.60
C GLN A 218 7.07 -8.65 -6.38
N VAL A 219 7.85 -7.65 -6.74
CA VAL A 219 9.29 -7.60 -6.42
C VAL A 219 9.44 -7.80 -4.92
N ALA A 220 10.26 -8.77 -4.51
CA ALA A 220 10.58 -8.98 -3.10
C ALA A 220 11.22 -7.72 -2.52
N SER A 221 10.80 -7.33 -1.32
CA SER A 221 11.30 -6.12 -0.68
C SER A 221 11.18 -6.18 0.83
N CYS A 222 12.21 -5.67 1.51
CA CYS A 222 12.18 -5.40 2.93
C CYS A 222 10.85 -4.80 3.42
N GLY A 223 10.28 -5.43 4.42
CA GLY A 223 9.02 -5.05 5.07
C GLY A 223 7.78 -5.63 4.41
N ASP A 224 7.89 -6.58 3.48
CA ASP A 224 6.74 -7.25 2.85
C ASP A 224 6.26 -8.50 3.61
N GLY A 225 7.00 -8.93 4.64
CA GLY A 225 6.69 -10.07 5.49
C GLY A 225 7.37 -11.36 5.04
N ILE A 226 8.21 -11.29 4.01
CA ILE A 226 8.83 -12.44 3.36
C ILE A 226 10.35 -12.22 3.30
N LEU A 227 11.11 -13.14 3.87
CA LEU A 227 12.57 -13.03 3.91
C LEU A 227 13.17 -13.26 2.52
N TRP A 228 13.75 -12.22 1.90
CA TRP A 228 14.47 -12.38 0.64
C TRP A 228 15.84 -13.05 0.84
N ALA A 229 15.90 -14.36 0.61
CA ALA A 229 17.02 -15.22 0.92
C ALA A 229 18.33 -14.76 0.23
N GLY A 230 19.28 -14.33 1.06
CA GLY A 230 20.62 -13.93 0.61
C GLY A 230 20.74 -12.47 0.19
N MET A 231 19.63 -11.72 0.15
CA MET A 231 19.62 -10.26 0.04
C MET A 231 19.31 -9.59 1.38
N GLU A 232 18.51 -10.25 2.22
CA GLU A 232 18.06 -9.76 3.52
C GLU A 232 18.32 -10.82 4.60
N VAL A 233 18.51 -10.37 5.85
CA VAL A 233 18.81 -11.24 7.00
C VAL A 233 17.58 -11.40 7.91
N CYS A 234 16.70 -10.41 7.92
CA CYS A 234 15.41 -10.41 8.60
C CYS A 234 14.36 -9.74 7.72
N ASP A 235 13.08 -10.03 7.98
CA ASP A 235 11.92 -9.28 7.50
C ASP A 235 10.79 -9.52 8.51
N ASP A 236 10.14 -8.46 8.98
CA ASP A 236 9.04 -8.56 9.93
C ASP A 236 7.70 -7.97 9.44
N GLY A 237 7.62 -7.67 8.14
CA GLY A 237 6.43 -7.16 7.49
C GLY A 237 6.18 -5.67 7.67
N ASN A 238 7.19 -4.90 8.10
CA ASN A 238 7.09 -3.46 8.20
C ASN A 238 8.44 -2.75 7.97
N LEU A 239 8.45 -1.42 8.06
CA LEU A 239 9.64 -0.57 7.84
C LEU A 239 9.89 0.37 9.05
N ASP A 240 9.51 -0.07 10.25
CA ASP A 240 9.73 0.63 11.50
C ASP A 240 11.16 0.36 11.97
N ASP A 241 11.98 1.41 11.96
CA ASP A 241 13.38 1.27 12.36
C ASP A 241 13.56 1.04 13.88
N THR A 242 12.49 1.06 14.68
CA THR A 242 12.56 0.92 16.14
C THR A 242 12.26 -0.48 16.65
N ASP A 243 12.16 -1.47 15.76
CA ASP A 243 11.97 -2.88 16.08
C ASP A 243 13.18 -3.76 15.70
N ALA A 244 13.03 -5.07 15.87
CA ALA A 244 14.14 -6.01 15.69
C ALA A 244 14.61 -6.15 14.24
N CYS A 245 13.80 -5.73 13.27
CA CYS A 245 14.13 -5.72 11.86
C CYS A 245 13.82 -4.36 11.22
N PRO A 246 14.73 -3.39 11.36
CA PRO A 246 14.59 -2.06 10.75
C PRO A 246 14.40 -2.14 9.23
N GLY A 247 14.02 -1.02 8.61
CA GLY A 247 13.86 -0.90 7.16
C GLY A 247 15.16 -1.07 6.35
N SER A 248 16.27 -1.38 7.02
CA SER A 248 17.53 -1.81 6.40
C SER A 248 17.59 -3.31 6.11
N CYS A 249 16.68 -4.12 6.68
CA CYS A 249 16.65 -5.58 6.62
C CYS A 249 17.93 -6.29 7.08
N GLU A 250 18.67 -5.60 7.93
CA GLU A 250 19.70 -6.14 8.81
C GLU A 250 19.18 -6.08 10.25
N PRO A 251 19.49 -7.05 11.13
CA PRO A 251 19.01 -7.02 12.51
C PRO A 251 19.44 -5.75 13.23
N ALA A 252 18.53 -5.13 13.98
CA ALA A 252 18.83 -3.95 14.79
C ALA A 252 20.04 -4.17 15.70
N TYR A 253 20.90 -3.16 15.80
CA TYR A 253 22.07 -3.20 16.67
C TYR A 253 22.48 -1.80 17.13
N CYS A 254 22.99 -1.75 18.36
CA CYS A 254 23.60 -0.55 18.91
C CYS A 254 24.65 0.13 18.00
N GLY A 255 24.35 1.36 17.64
CA GLY A 255 25.10 2.22 16.73
C GLY A 255 24.55 2.26 15.30
N ASP A 256 23.36 1.73 15.04
CA ASP A 256 22.75 1.73 13.70
C ASP A 256 21.94 2.99 13.37
N GLY A 257 21.69 3.83 14.38
CA GLY A 257 20.98 5.10 14.30
C GLY A 257 19.57 5.06 14.88
N TYR A 258 19.09 3.89 15.32
CA TYR A 258 17.72 3.69 15.78
C TYR A 258 17.68 2.85 17.04
N ALA A 259 17.10 3.41 18.11
CA ALA A 259 16.99 2.68 19.37
C ALA A 259 15.88 1.63 19.28
N LEU A 260 16.26 0.36 19.44
CA LEU A 260 15.33 -0.76 19.54
C LEU A 260 14.44 -0.62 20.79
N ALA A 261 13.14 -0.49 20.57
CA ALA A 261 12.17 -0.28 21.63
C ALA A 261 12.24 -1.39 22.71
N ASP A 262 12.26 -0.97 23.98
CA ASP A 262 12.34 -1.84 25.16
C ASP A 262 13.60 -2.74 25.27
N VAL A 263 14.59 -2.59 24.38
CA VAL A 263 15.88 -3.31 24.42
C VAL A 263 17.05 -2.35 24.59
N GLU A 264 17.06 -1.25 23.84
CA GLU A 264 18.11 -0.23 23.86
C GLU A 264 17.60 1.03 24.58
N GLU A 265 18.42 1.62 25.46
CA GLU A 265 18.05 2.87 26.14
C GLU A 265 18.26 4.10 25.24
N CYS A 266 19.14 3.97 24.24
CA CYS A 266 19.55 4.98 23.28
C CYS A 266 20.18 4.30 22.06
N ASP A 267 20.34 5.05 20.98
CA ASP A 267 21.23 4.75 19.85
C ASP A 267 21.64 6.10 19.22
N ASP A 268 22.93 6.31 18.97
CA ASP A 268 23.48 7.54 18.39
C ASP A 268 24.13 7.34 17.02
N GLY A 269 23.86 6.20 16.38
CA GLY A 269 24.31 5.90 15.03
C GLY A 269 25.81 5.71 14.89
N ASN A 270 26.52 5.45 16.00
CA ASN A 270 27.93 5.16 15.94
C ASN A 270 28.40 4.22 17.07
N ASN A 271 29.72 3.99 17.12
CA ASN A 271 30.34 3.05 18.05
C ASN A 271 31.38 3.73 18.95
N VAL A 272 31.07 4.92 19.44
CA VAL A 272 31.89 5.69 20.36
C VAL A 272 31.26 5.63 21.75
N ASP A 273 32.07 5.60 22.82
CA ASP A 273 31.55 5.45 24.20
C ASP A 273 31.38 6.81 24.91
N ASP A 274 31.81 7.92 24.28
CA ASP A 274 31.95 9.24 24.89
C ASP A 274 30.89 10.27 24.44
N ASP A 275 29.91 9.85 23.65
CA ASP A 275 28.92 10.69 22.95
C ASP A 275 27.46 10.32 23.26
N PHE A 276 27.19 10.09 24.55
CA PHE A 276 25.87 9.89 25.18
C PHE A 276 25.30 8.48 25.11
N CYS A 277 25.39 7.78 23.98
CA CYS A 277 25.06 6.37 23.94
C CYS A 277 26.33 5.52 23.98
N MET A 278 26.47 4.66 24.99
CA MET A 278 27.60 3.74 25.00
C MET A 278 27.41 2.65 23.93
N ASN A 279 28.51 2.00 23.52
CA ASN A 279 28.46 0.85 22.60
C ASN A 279 27.62 -0.35 23.09
N ASP A 280 27.16 -0.32 24.34
CA ASP A 280 26.24 -1.31 24.92
C ASP A 280 24.80 -0.80 25.03
N CYS A 281 24.49 0.32 24.38
CA CYS A 281 23.19 0.98 24.32
C CYS A 281 22.60 1.34 25.68
N THR A 282 23.50 1.61 26.62
CA THR A 282 23.17 2.24 27.90
C THR A 282 23.48 3.73 27.84
N SER A 283 22.59 4.52 28.44
CA SER A 283 22.78 5.96 28.50
C SER A 283 23.86 6.33 29.53
N ASN A 284 24.89 7.08 29.11
CA ASN A 284 25.94 7.59 30.03
C ASN A 284 25.60 8.97 30.63
N GLY A 285 24.45 9.54 30.27
CA GLY A 285 24.03 10.89 30.65
C GLY A 285 22.79 11.36 29.88
N TRP A 286 22.67 12.68 29.77
CA TRP A 286 21.67 13.39 28.98
C TRP A 286 22.39 14.39 28.07
N TYR A 287 21.97 14.48 26.82
CA TYR A 287 22.56 15.38 25.84
C TYR A 287 21.49 16.09 25.01
N ASP A 288 21.74 17.35 24.67
CA ASP A 288 20.96 18.10 23.68
C ASP A 288 21.83 19.18 23.03
N ASP A 289 22.03 19.05 21.72
CA ASP A 289 22.66 20.04 20.84
C ASP A 289 21.64 20.92 20.11
N PHE A 290 20.34 20.73 20.36
CA PHE A 290 19.24 21.51 19.80
C PHE A 290 19.05 21.39 18.27
N GLU A 291 19.69 20.44 17.60
CA GLU A 291 19.61 20.25 16.15
C GLU A 291 18.25 19.73 15.67
N SER A 292 17.43 19.20 16.59
CA SER A 292 16.03 18.87 16.36
C SER A 292 15.14 20.11 16.06
N ASN A 293 15.71 21.32 16.16
CA ASN A 293 15.03 22.61 15.96
C ASN A 293 13.77 22.78 16.82
N ASN A 294 13.78 22.16 18.00
CA ASN A 294 12.76 22.32 19.02
C ASN A 294 13.38 22.07 20.41
N LEU A 295 12.60 22.24 21.48
CA LEU A 295 13.04 21.99 22.86
C LEU A 295 12.39 20.72 23.43
N LEU A 296 12.28 19.67 22.62
CA LEU A 296 11.62 18.40 22.99
C LEU A 296 12.59 17.23 23.16
N THR A 297 13.86 17.35 22.75
CA THR A 297 14.88 16.31 22.95
C THR A 297 15.00 15.95 24.44
N LEU A 298 15.07 16.97 25.30
CA LEU A 298 14.93 16.84 26.75
C LEU A 298 13.64 17.55 27.21
N PRO A 299 13.11 17.24 28.41
CA PRO A 299 11.90 17.87 28.97
C PRO A 299 12.17 19.31 29.44
N TRP A 300 12.62 20.16 28.52
CA TRP A 300 12.89 21.57 28.74
C TRP A 300 11.61 22.31 29.11
N SER A 301 11.75 23.23 30.04
CA SER A 301 10.75 24.24 30.33
C SER A 301 11.39 25.62 30.27
N SER A 302 10.68 26.57 29.70
CA SER A 302 11.09 27.97 29.68
C SER A 302 10.02 28.83 30.33
N ASP A 303 10.44 29.89 31.03
CA ASP A 303 9.55 30.83 31.68
C ASP A 303 10.18 32.23 31.80
N GLY A 304 9.48 33.14 32.47
CA GLY A 304 9.91 34.50 32.71
C GLY A 304 9.17 35.50 31.81
N SER A 305 9.86 36.57 31.41
CA SER A 305 9.27 37.67 30.62
C SER A 305 9.22 37.37 29.11
N ALA A 306 10.01 36.41 28.66
CA ALA A 306 10.02 35.86 27.30
C ALA A 306 10.52 34.42 27.36
N MET A 307 10.22 33.62 26.33
CA MET A 307 10.60 32.21 26.25
C MET A 307 11.93 32.05 25.52
N TRP A 308 12.72 31.06 25.92
CA TRP A 308 13.82 30.54 25.12
C TRP A 308 13.28 29.71 23.95
N ALA A 309 14.05 29.63 22.88
CA ALA A 309 13.76 28.81 21.71
C ALA A 309 15.06 28.43 20.99
N THR A 310 15.00 27.41 20.14
CA THR A 310 16.07 27.09 19.19
C THR A 310 16.31 28.24 18.22
N ASN A 311 17.55 28.38 17.76
CA ASN A 311 17.99 29.53 17.02
C ASN A 311 19.14 29.21 16.06
N ALA A 312 18.96 29.53 14.78
CA ALA A 312 19.95 29.30 13.73
C ALA A 312 20.91 30.48 13.47
N THR A 313 20.88 31.56 14.27
CA THR A 313 21.66 32.77 13.94
C THR A 313 23.10 32.74 14.45
N GLN A 314 23.34 32.00 15.52
CA GLN A 314 24.63 31.90 16.20
C GLN A 314 24.70 30.54 16.93
N PRO A 315 24.63 29.37 16.26
CA PRO A 315 24.96 28.11 16.93
C PRO A 315 26.48 28.04 17.20
N HIS A 316 26.90 27.19 18.13
CA HIS A 316 28.31 26.86 18.33
C HIS A 316 28.79 25.86 17.29
N GLU A 317 28.01 24.78 17.11
CA GLU A 317 28.18 23.73 16.11
C GLU A 317 26.83 23.45 15.43
N GLY A 318 26.82 22.80 14.27
CA GLY A 318 25.57 22.48 13.57
C GLY A 318 24.79 23.69 13.03
N LEU A 319 23.46 23.57 12.97
CA LEU A 319 22.53 24.55 12.42
C LEU A 319 21.78 25.32 13.51
N TYR A 320 21.62 24.77 14.71
CA TYR A 320 20.76 25.30 15.75
C TYR A 320 21.43 25.26 17.12
N GLY A 321 21.18 26.28 17.94
CA GLY A 321 21.46 26.24 19.38
C GLY A 321 20.29 26.88 20.14
N ALA A 322 20.27 26.83 21.47
CA ALA A 322 19.21 27.49 22.25
C ALA A 322 19.55 28.97 22.55
N ALA A 323 18.59 29.86 22.36
CA ALA A 323 18.77 31.30 22.60
C ALA A 323 17.70 31.87 23.54
N SER A 324 18.09 32.86 24.34
CA SER A 324 17.17 33.58 25.22
C SER A 324 16.10 34.34 24.45
N GLY A 325 14.90 34.45 25.01
CA GLY A 325 13.87 35.35 24.51
C GLY A 325 14.29 36.81 24.59
N THR A 326 13.73 37.66 23.72
CA THR A 326 13.98 39.11 23.76
C THR A 326 13.30 39.72 24.99
N ILE A 327 14.09 40.29 25.91
CA ILE A 327 13.62 40.92 27.14
C ILE A 327 14.07 42.39 27.23
N THR A 328 13.39 43.17 28.06
CA THR A 328 13.69 44.59 28.32
C THR A 328 14.24 44.79 29.74
N HIS A 329 14.40 46.04 30.17
CA HIS A 329 14.94 46.38 31.49
C HIS A 329 14.17 45.71 32.65
N SER A 330 14.90 45.27 33.67
CA SER A 330 14.40 44.62 34.89
C SER A 330 13.57 43.35 34.63
N GLN A 331 13.76 42.74 33.46
CA GLN A 331 13.15 41.47 33.10
C GLN A 331 14.17 40.34 33.15
N SER A 332 13.66 39.11 33.18
CA SER A 332 14.47 37.91 33.09
C SER A 332 13.74 36.83 32.28
N THR A 333 14.50 35.90 31.72
CA THR A 333 14.02 34.74 30.98
C THR A 333 14.82 33.51 31.40
N ASN A 334 14.13 32.40 31.57
CA ASN A 334 14.70 31.15 32.09
C ASN A 334 14.51 30.01 31.10
N LEU A 335 15.50 29.13 31.05
CA LEU A 335 15.42 27.79 30.48
C LEU A 335 15.86 26.82 31.56
N GLN A 336 15.12 25.74 31.77
CA GLN A 336 15.44 24.75 32.79
C GLN A 336 15.02 23.35 32.36
N VAL A 337 15.71 22.35 32.91
CA VAL A 337 15.37 20.93 32.77
C VAL A 337 15.59 20.25 34.10
N THR A 338 14.75 19.26 34.42
CA THR A 338 14.91 18.44 35.63
C THR A 338 15.13 17.00 35.20
N LEU A 339 16.29 16.45 35.53
CA LEU A 339 16.74 15.15 35.04
C LEU A 339 17.27 14.30 36.20
N ALA A 340 17.08 12.99 36.09
CA ALA A 340 17.69 12.02 36.99
C ALA A 340 19.10 11.69 36.49
N VAL A 341 20.11 12.09 37.24
CA VAL A 341 21.51 11.75 36.96
C VAL A 341 21.80 10.38 37.61
N PRO A 342 22.07 9.32 36.83
CA PRO A 342 22.16 7.95 37.36
C PRO A 342 23.37 7.77 38.29
N GLN A 343 24.47 8.46 38.00
CA GLN A 343 25.67 8.46 38.81
C GLN A 343 26.35 9.84 38.86
N ALA A 344 27.26 10.04 39.81
CA ALA A 344 27.97 11.31 39.92
C ALA A 344 28.79 11.60 38.65
N GLY A 345 28.76 12.84 38.19
CA GLY A 345 29.32 13.23 36.91
C GLY A 345 29.46 14.75 36.79
N VAL A 346 29.23 15.28 35.59
CA VAL A 346 29.31 16.71 35.27
C VAL A 346 28.09 17.17 34.48
N VAL A 347 27.78 18.45 34.62
CA VAL A 347 27.02 19.19 33.60
C VAL A 347 27.99 20.10 32.86
N SER A 348 28.01 20.04 31.54
CA SER A 348 28.74 20.96 30.66
C SER A 348 27.85 21.51 29.56
N PHE A 349 28.19 22.70 29.09
CA PHE A 349 27.50 23.36 27.98
C PHE A 349 28.40 24.46 27.41
N TRP A 350 28.25 24.74 26.12
CA TRP A 350 28.79 25.95 25.52
C TRP A 350 27.85 27.11 25.78
N TYR A 351 28.42 28.31 25.97
CA TYR A 351 27.65 29.53 26.15
C TYR A 351 28.27 30.71 25.40
N ARG A 352 27.41 31.62 24.95
CA ARG A 352 27.78 32.91 24.36
C ARG A 352 26.92 34.02 24.94
N VAL A 353 27.53 35.17 25.19
CA VAL A 353 26.84 36.33 25.79
C VAL A 353 27.09 37.57 24.95
N SER A 354 26.02 38.26 24.56
CA SER A 354 26.06 39.56 23.89
C SER A 354 25.13 40.51 24.63
N SER A 355 25.60 41.03 25.75
CA SER A 355 24.84 41.89 26.68
C SER A 355 25.68 43.04 27.21
N GLU A 356 25.12 43.85 28.13
CA GLU A 356 25.87 44.86 28.84
C GLU A 356 26.87 44.28 29.86
N THR A 357 28.11 44.76 29.81
CA THR A 357 29.20 44.31 30.69
C THR A 357 28.92 44.68 32.15
N SER A 358 28.93 43.68 33.03
CA SER A 358 28.75 43.82 34.49
C SER A 358 27.35 44.24 34.98
N TYR A 359 26.34 44.21 34.12
CA TYR A 359 24.96 44.57 34.48
C TYR A 359 23.95 43.49 34.05
N ASP A 360 24.03 43.05 32.81
CA ASP A 360 23.18 42.00 32.25
C ASP A 360 23.90 40.65 32.29
N TYR A 361 23.30 39.67 32.95
CA TYR A 361 23.97 38.40 33.24
C TYR A 361 23.20 37.19 32.74
N LEU A 362 23.92 36.27 32.10
CA LEU A 362 23.59 34.84 32.09
C LEU A 362 24.10 34.22 33.39
N ARG A 363 23.24 33.48 34.09
CA ARG A 363 23.59 32.73 35.31
C ARG A 363 23.10 31.30 35.20
N PHE A 364 23.89 30.37 35.71
CA PHE A 364 23.56 28.95 35.75
C PHE A 364 23.33 28.50 37.19
N TYR A 365 22.38 27.59 37.39
CA TYR A 365 21.99 27.07 38.70
C TYR A 365 21.85 25.55 38.64
N ILE A 366 22.27 24.89 39.72
CA ILE A 366 21.96 23.49 40.03
C ILE A 366 21.15 23.51 41.33
N ASP A 367 19.92 23.00 41.32
CA ASP A 367 19.01 22.96 42.47
C ASP A 367 18.82 24.33 43.15
N ASN A 368 18.65 25.37 42.33
CA ASN A 368 18.56 26.79 42.74
C ASN A 368 19.84 27.38 43.35
N VAL A 369 20.95 26.65 43.39
CA VAL A 369 22.27 27.16 43.80
C VAL A 369 23.03 27.66 42.58
N GLN A 370 23.32 28.96 42.55
CA GLN A 370 24.07 29.58 41.45
C GLN A 370 25.49 29.00 41.37
N GLN A 371 25.88 28.62 40.17
CA GLN A 371 27.23 28.17 39.85
C GLN A 371 28.07 29.34 39.32
N GLY A 372 29.23 29.57 39.94
CA GLY A 372 30.12 30.68 39.59
C GLY A 372 29.50 32.07 39.78
N ASN A 373 30.07 33.07 39.11
CA ASN A 373 29.66 34.49 39.23
C ASN A 373 28.69 34.96 38.13
N GLY A 374 28.35 34.09 37.17
CA GLY A 374 27.63 34.45 35.95
C GLY A 374 28.52 35.14 34.89
N TRP A 375 27.94 35.34 33.72
CA TRP A 375 28.61 35.86 32.52
C TRP A 375 27.89 37.09 31.98
N SER A 376 28.63 38.15 31.65
CA SER A 376 28.09 39.42 31.16
C SER A 376 29.03 40.04 30.12
N GLY A 377 28.52 40.98 29.32
CA GLY A 377 29.28 41.68 28.28
C GLY A 377 29.21 40.98 26.92
N ASN A 378 30.26 41.13 26.11
CA ASN A 378 30.34 40.52 24.79
C ASN A 378 31.40 39.39 24.79
N LEU A 379 30.98 38.19 25.19
CA LEU A 379 31.84 37.02 25.32
C LEU A 379 31.65 36.11 24.11
N PRO A 380 32.73 35.65 23.45
CA PRO A 380 32.64 34.61 22.43
C PRO A 380 32.22 33.28 23.08
N TRP A 381 31.96 32.28 22.25
CA TRP A 381 31.71 30.92 22.71
C TRP A 381 32.81 30.43 23.65
N ALA A 382 32.39 29.90 24.78
CA ALA A 382 33.24 29.24 25.77
C ALA A 382 32.44 28.13 26.45
N GLN A 383 33.13 27.11 26.95
CA GLN A 383 32.50 26.01 27.65
C GLN A 383 32.51 26.24 29.16
N ALA A 384 31.42 25.89 29.83
CA ALA A 384 31.33 25.77 31.29
C ALA A 384 31.13 24.30 31.67
N SER A 385 31.68 23.90 32.83
CA SER A 385 31.49 22.55 33.37
C SER A 385 31.45 22.58 34.90
N PHE A 386 30.52 21.84 35.50
CA PHE A 386 30.32 21.77 36.94
C PHE A 386 30.02 20.33 37.38
N ALA A 387 30.56 19.90 38.51
CA ALA A 387 30.27 18.57 39.06
C ALA A 387 28.82 18.46 39.54
N VAL A 388 28.20 17.30 39.31
CA VAL A 388 26.85 16.98 39.78
C VAL A 388 26.83 15.60 40.45
N GLY A 389 26.03 15.48 41.52
CA GLY A 389 25.85 14.20 42.21
C GLY A 389 24.90 13.28 41.45
N ALA A 390 24.80 12.03 41.91
CA ALA A 390 23.71 11.15 41.49
C ALA A 390 22.39 11.60 42.13
N GLY A 391 21.28 11.50 41.39
CA GLY A 391 19.95 11.88 41.84
C GLY A 391 19.24 12.83 40.88
N ASN A 392 18.04 13.25 41.28
CA ASN A 392 17.24 14.18 40.47
C ASN A 392 17.70 15.62 40.72
N HIS A 393 18.07 16.32 39.66
CA HIS A 393 18.61 17.67 39.71
C HIS A 393 17.87 18.59 38.74
N THR A 394 17.66 19.85 39.16
CA THR A 394 17.15 20.90 38.27
C THR A 394 18.30 21.80 37.82
N PHE A 395 18.54 21.83 36.51
CA PHE A 395 19.51 22.70 35.86
C PHE A 395 18.78 23.90 35.27
N ARG A 396 19.21 25.12 35.58
CA ARG A 396 18.55 26.35 35.10
C ARG A 396 19.54 27.38 34.59
N TRP A 397 19.25 27.91 33.41
CA TRP A 397 19.91 29.05 32.80
C TRP A 397 18.97 30.26 32.89
N THR A 398 19.43 31.34 33.51
CA THR A 398 18.68 32.58 33.65
C THR A 398 19.44 33.72 32.99
N TYR A 399 18.84 34.38 32.01
CA TYR A 399 19.31 35.67 31.52
C TYR A 399 18.46 36.78 32.16
N SER A 400 19.11 37.75 32.80
CA SER A 400 18.45 38.86 33.48
C SER A 400 19.06 40.18 33.07
N LYS A 401 18.21 41.17 32.81
CA LYS A 401 18.60 42.55 32.54
C LYS A 401 18.48 43.45 33.76
N ASP A 402 19.35 44.43 33.86
CA ASP A 402 19.31 45.43 34.91
C ASP A 402 18.26 46.54 34.62
N GLY A 403 18.29 47.63 35.39
CA GLY A 403 17.28 48.70 35.32
C GLY A 403 17.36 49.63 34.10
N SER A 404 18.44 49.59 33.31
CA SER A 404 18.66 50.58 32.24
C SER A 404 19.78 50.15 31.30
N VAL A 405 19.72 50.59 30.04
CA VAL A 405 20.73 50.39 28.98
C VAL A 405 20.55 49.06 28.23
N ASN A 406 20.58 49.20 26.90
CA ASN A 406 20.61 48.11 25.95
C ASN A 406 21.97 48.15 25.27
N SER A 407 22.70 47.04 25.27
CA SER A 407 24.04 46.98 24.70
C SER A 407 24.22 45.69 23.90
N ASN A 408 24.89 45.80 22.76
CA ASN A 408 25.05 44.71 21.80
C ASN A 408 23.68 44.14 21.37
N SER A 409 23.49 42.83 21.48
CA SER A 409 22.26 42.15 21.06
C SER A 409 21.26 41.93 22.20
N ASP A 410 21.64 42.21 23.46
CA ASP A 410 20.87 41.86 24.65
C ASP A 410 20.34 40.42 24.63
N LYS A 411 21.23 39.48 24.28
CA LYS A 411 20.87 38.09 24.05
C LYS A 411 21.99 37.16 24.45
N VAL A 412 21.61 35.95 24.85
CA VAL A 412 22.54 34.88 25.21
C VAL A 412 22.13 33.58 24.53
N TRP A 413 23.12 32.71 24.34
CA TRP A 413 22.97 31.42 23.67
C TRP A 413 23.65 30.34 24.50
N ILE A 414 23.10 29.14 24.45
CA ILE A 414 23.74 27.92 24.94
C ILE A 414 23.69 26.85 23.86
N ASP A 415 24.62 25.92 23.92
CA ASP A 415 24.73 24.82 22.98
C ASP A 415 25.34 23.57 23.64
N GLU A 416 25.15 22.41 23.01
CA GLU A 416 25.67 21.08 23.40
C GLU A 416 25.61 20.87 24.93
N VAL A 417 24.39 20.85 25.48
CA VAL A 417 24.20 20.62 26.91
C VAL A 417 24.39 19.15 27.20
N TYR A 418 25.43 18.83 27.96
CA TYR A 418 25.74 17.48 28.43
C TYR A 418 25.57 17.37 29.96
N ILE A 419 24.91 16.33 30.44
CA ILE A 419 24.72 16.03 31.86
C ILE A 419 24.92 14.53 32.09
N GLY A 420 26.09 14.13 32.55
CA GLY A 420 26.40 12.71 32.66
C GLY A 420 27.78 12.43 33.23
N ILE A 421 28.25 11.22 33.03
CA ILE A 421 29.61 10.81 33.41
C ILE A 421 30.61 11.70 32.67
N ALA A 422 31.62 12.23 33.34
CA ALA A 422 32.63 13.00 32.61
C ALA A 422 33.27 12.10 31.52
N PRO A 423 33.31 12.52 30.25
CA PRO A 423 33.98 11.78 29.17
C PRO A 423 35.49 11.63 29.45
#